data_AF-A0A2R7Z0N6-F1
#
_entry.id   AF-A0A2R7Z0N6-F1
#
_cell.length_a   1.000
_cell.length_b   1.000
_cell.length_c   1.000
_cell.angle_alpha   90.00
_cell.angle_beta   90.00
_cell.angle_gamma   90.00
#
_symmetry.space_group_name_H-M   'P 1'
#
loop_
_entity.id
_entity.type
_entity.pdbx_description
1 polymer ?
#
loop_
_entity_poly.entity_id
_entity_poly.type
_entity_poly.pdbx_seq_one_letter_code
_entity_poly.pdbx_strand_id
1 'polypeptide(L)'
;MGDEGDLAAIVWVAEHPLVSPQSADKSNKILWVARVGAGDGPLEIQATQEQTGQRVSRVVEPAPGPSIVDLPAPGCWSLDLTWGAHHDHLQLGYAEG
;
A
#
# COMPACT_ATOMS: atom_id res chain seq x y z
N MET A 1 -1.49 -4.50 -9.47
CA MET A 1 -0.09 -4.86 -9.76
C MET A 1 0.65 -3.56 -10.01
N GLY A 2 1.92 -3.50 -9.67
CA GLY A 2 2.74 -2.33 -10.00
C GLY A 2 2.94 -2.15 -11.50
N ASP A 3 3.28 -0.94 -11.88
CA ASP A 3 3.46 -0.51 -13.26
C ASP A 3 4.63 -1.25 -13.93
N GLU A 4 5.69 -1.58 -13.18
CA GLU A 4 6.80 -2.42 -13.67
C GLU A 4 6.53 -3.92 -13.51
N GLY A 5 5.53 -4.29 -12.70
CA GLY A 5 5.16 -5.68 -12.43
C GLY A 5 6.11 -6.41 -11.49
N ASP A 6 6.94 -5.65 -10.77
CA ASP A 6 7.95 -6.13 -9.83
C ASP A 6 7.39 -6.30 -8.42
N LEU A 7 6.31 -5.59 -8.10
CA LEU A 7 5.57 -5.74 -6.85
C LEU A 7 4.06 -5.79 -7.07
N ALA A 8 3.39 -6.68 -6.35
CA ALA A 8 1.93 -6.80 -6.35
C ALA A 8 1.36 -6.59 -4.95
N ALA A 9 0.35 -5.73 -4.87
CA ALA A 9 -0.52 -5.61 -3.70
C ALA A 9 -1.69 -6.59 -3.82
N ILE A 10 -1.83 -7.50 -2.86
CA ILE A 10 -3.01 -8.35 -2.70
C ILE A 10 -3.89 -7.75 -1.61
N VAL A 11 -5.12 -7.41 -2.01
CA VAL A 11 -6.14 -6.78 -1.17
C VAL A 11 -7.39 -7.66 -1.13
N TRP A 12 -8.08 -7.72 0.01
CA TRP A 12 -9.26 -8.55 0.22
C TRP A 12 -10.57 -7.77 -0.02
N VAL A 13 -10.67 -7.15 -1.20
CA VAL A 13 -11.70 -6.14 -1.53
C VAL A 13 -13.13 -6.65 -1.69
N ALA A 14 -13.36 -7.94 -1.95
CA ALA A 14 -14.71 -8.45 -2.22
C ALA A 14 -15.66 -8.31 -1.02
N GLU A 15 -15.13 -8.36 0.21
CA GLU A 15 -15.91 -8.20 1.44
C GLU A 15 -15.35 -7.12 2.37
N HIS A 16 -14.06 -6.79 2.24
CA HIS A 16 -13.32 -5.91 3.14
C HIS A 16 -12.42 -4.95 2.34
N PRO A 17 -12.99 -3.89 1.73
CA PRO A 17 -12.17 -2.85 1.13
C PRO A 17 -11.25 -2.22 2.19
N LEU A 18 -10.15 -1.60 1.73
CA LEU A 18 -9.40 -0.70 2.60
C LEU A 18 -10.29 0.52 2.89
N VAL A 19 -10.35 0.96 4.14
CA VAL A 19 -11.25 2.03 4.59
C VAL A 19 -10.51 3.14 5.32
N SER A 20 -11.02 4.36 5.16
CA SER A 20 -10.57 5.53 5.91
C SER A 20 -11.77 6.37 6.37
N PRO A 21 -11.88 6.72 7.67
CA PRO A 21 -10.98 6.32 8.75
C PRO A 21 -11.00 4.79 8.96
N GLN A 22 -9.92 4.25 9.53
CA GLN A 22 -9.82 2.81 9.77
C GLN A 22 -10.93 2.33 10.71
N SER A 23 -11.47 1.14 10.44
CA SER A 23 -12.47 0.52 11.31
C SER A 23 -11.84 0.07 12.64
N ALA A 24 -12.60 0.13 13.73
CA ALA A 24 -12.14 -0.38 15.03
C ALA A 24 -12.02 -1.92 15.06
N ASP A 25 -12.82 -2.60 14.24
CA ASP A 25 -12.94 -4.08 14.25
C ASP A 25 -12.21 -4.74 13.07
N LYS A 26 -11.70 -3.95 12.12
CA LYS A 26 -11.05 -4.44 10.88
C LYS A 26 -9.83 -3.62 10.52
N SER A 27 -8.74 -4.31 10.21
CA SER A 27 -7.50 -3.68 9.76
C SER A 27 -7.40 -3.62 8.25
N ASN A 28 -6.79 -2.55 7.74
CA ASN A 28 -6.47 -2.36 6.32
C ASN A 28 -5.31 -3.26 5.89
N LYS A 29 -5.60 -4.55 5.69
CA LYS A 29 -4.58 -5.57 5.41
C LYS A 29 -4.17 -5.59 3.94
N ILE A 30 -2.86 -5.55 3.69
CA ILE A 30 -2.26 -5.69 2.35
C ILE A 30 -1.15 -6.75 2.43
N LEU A 31 -1.19 -7.73 1.52
CA LEU A 31 -0.07 -8.64 1.29
C LEU A 31 0.73 -8.17 0.08
N TRP A 32 1.98 -7.80 0.31
CA TRP A 32 2.91 -7.41 -0.73
C TRP A 32 3.69 -8.62 -1.23
N VAL A 33 3.64 -8.87 -2.53
CA VAL A 33 4.37 -9.96 -3.18
C VAL A 33 5.32 -9.36 -4.19
N ALA A 34 6.62 -9.43 -3.91
CA ALA A 34 7.63 -9.00 -4.86
C ALA A 34 8.07 -10.16 -5.75
N ARG A 35 8.27 -9.84 -7.03
CA ARG A 35 8.92 -10.69 -8.02
C ARG A 35 10.44 -10.65 -7.86
N VAL A 36 10.99 -9.51 -7.43
CA VAL A 36 12.42 -9.22 -7.32
C VAL A 36 12.79 -8.70 -5.94
N GLY A 37 14.01 -8.95 -5.49
CA GLY A 37 14.55 -8.37 -4.25
C GLY A 37 13.76 -8.69 -2.98
N ALA A 38 13.11 -9.85 -2.92
CA ALA A 38 12.35 -10.25 -1.73
C ALA A 38 13.31 -10.40 -0.54
N GLY A 39 13.13 -9.56 0.49
CA GLY A 39 13.99 -9.52 1.67
C GLY A 39 15.16 -8.54 1.58
N ASP A 40 15.25 -7.73 0.53
CA ASP A 40 16.33 -6.73 0.37
C ASP A 40 16.19 -5.50 1.28
N GLY A 41 15.10 -5.39 2.04
CA GLY A 41 14.88 -4.31 3.01
C GLY A 41 13.40 -4.06 3.34
N PRO A 42 13.11 -3.08 4.18
CA PRO A 42 11.74 -2.62 4.40
C PRO A 42 11.14 -2.09 3.09
N LEU A 43 9.80 -2.10 3.01
CA LEU A 43 9.07 -1.44 1.93
C LEU A 43 8.72 -0.02 2.37
N GLU A 44 9.37 0.95 1.77
CA GLU A 44 9.05 2.37 1.90
C GLU A 44 7.94 2.73 0.91
N ILE A 45 6.93 3.44 1.41
CA ILE A 45 5.76 3.85 0.64
C ILE A 45 5.61 5.36 0.78
N GLN A 46 5.67 6.07 -0.33
CA GLN A 46 5.24 7.47 -0.42
C GLN A 46 3.88 7.50 -1.09
N ALA A 47 2.84 7.74 -0.30
CA ALA A 47 1.45 7.78 -0.77
C ALA A 47 1.03 9.24 -1.02
N THR A 48 0.48 9.52 -2.20
CA THR A 48 -0.11 10.81 -2.57
C THR A 48 -1.59 10.65 -2.89
N GLN A 49 -2.46 11.41 -2.23
CA GLN A 49 -3.90 11.38 -2.48
C GLN A 49 -4.23 12.20 -3.73
N GLU A 50 -4.94 11.58 -4.68
CA GLU A 50 -5.11 12.12 -6.03
C GLU A 50 -5.92 13.43 -6.09
N GLN A 51 -6.89 13.63 -5.20
CA GLN A 51 -7.79 14.79 -5.24
C GLN A 51 -7.26 16.01 -4.48
N THR A 52 -6.45 15.80 -3.45
CA THR A 52 -6.01 16.81 -2.47
C THR A 52 -4.50 17.03 -2.53
N GLY A 53 -3.74 16.11 -3.11
CA GLY A 53 -2.28 16.11 -3.09
C GLY A 53 -1.69 15.83 -1.71
N GLN A 54 -2.49 15.36 -0.74
CA GLN A 54 -1.99 15.00 0.58
C GLN A 54 -0.94 13.90 0.46
N ARG A 55 0.22 14.10 1.08
CA ARG A 55 1.32 13.13 1.08
C ARG A 55 1.49 12.48 2.45
N VAL A 56 1.72 11.17 2.44
CA VAL A 56 1.90 10.36 3.64
C VAL A 56 2.96 9.31 3.38
N SER A 57 3.94 9.22 4.28
CA SER A 57 4.95 8.15 4.25
C SER A 57 4.53 6.98 5.15
N ARG A 58 4.79 5.77 4.70
CA ARG A 58 4.67 4.53 5.49
C ARG A 58 5.91 3.68 5.27
N VAL A 59 6.26 2.91 6.29
CA VAL A 59 7.32 1.90 6.22
C VAL A 59 6.70 0.59 6.67
N VAL A 60 6.87 -0.45 5.88
CA VAL A 60 6.41 -1.80 6.20
C VAL A 60 7.65 -2.66 6.45
N GLU A 61 7.69 -3.28 7.64
CA GLU A 61 8.72 -4.24 8.01
C GLU A 61 8.11 -5.35 8.91
N PRO A 62 8.40 -6.63 8.66
CA PRO A 62 9.19 -7.16 7.55
C PRO A 62 8.48 -6.99 6.19
N ALA A 63 9.25 -6.83 5.11
CA ALA A 63 8.72 -6.67 3.76
C ALA A 63 9.63 -7.30 2.69
N PRO A 64 9.12 -7.57 1.48
CA PRO A 64 7.69 -7.64 1.11
C PRO A 64 6.96 -8.76 1.86
N GLY A 65 5.72 -8.52 2.32
CA GLY A 65 4.99 -9.45 3.18
C GLY A 65 3.61 -8.93 3.62
N PRO A 66 2.92 -9.62 4.55
CA PRO A 66 1.65 -9.16 5.10
C PRO A 66 1.85 -7.90 5.94
N SER A 67 0.93 -6.93 5.81
CA SER A 67 1.02 -5.63 6.48
C SER A 67 -0.35 -5.05 6.80
N ILE A 68 -0.37 -4.04 7.67
CA ILE A 68 -1.50 -3.14 7.89
C ILE A 68 -1.07 -1.74 7.45
N VAL A 69 -1.80 -1.14 6.52
CA VAL A 69 -1.47 0.19 5.99
C VAL A 69 -2.70 1.07 6.10
N ASP A 70 -2.65 2.06 6.99
CA ASP A 70 -3.71 3.06 7.14
C ASP A 70 -3.33 4.38 6.47
N LEU A 71 -4.24 4.87 5.63
CA LEU A 71 -4.15 6.19 5.02
C LEU A 71 -5.26 7.09 5.57
N PRO A 72 -5.00 8.40 5.74
CA PRO A 72 -5.83 9.30 6.56
C PRO A 72 -7.11 9.79 5.88
N ALA A 73 -7.26 9.52 4.58
CA ALA A 73 -8.41 9.94 3.82
C ALA A 73 -8.85 8.86 2.81
N PRO A 74 -10.15 8.80 2.50
CA PRO A 74 -10.68 7.96 1.44
C PRO A 74 -10.30 8.51 0.05
N GLY A 75 -10.56 7.69 -0.97
CA GLY A 75 -10.25 7.98 -2.37
C GLY A 75 -9.07 7.17 -2.91
N CYS A 76 -8.65 7.53 -4.13
CA CYS A 76 -7.50 6.93 -4.79
C CYS A 76 -6.19 7.54 -4.28
N TRP A 77 -5.21 6.67 -4.04
CA TRP A 77 -3.85 7.02 -3.62
C TRP A 77 -2.85 6.46 -4.63
N SER A 78 -1.97 7.32 -5.12
CA SER A 78 -0.76 6.96 -5.86
C SER A 78 0.32 6.57 -4.86
N LEU A 79 0.93 5.39 -5.03
CA LEU A 79 1.97 4.89 -4.14
C LEU A 79 3.26 4.71 -4.94
N ASP A 80 4.26 5.52 -4.62
CA ASP A 80 5.65 5.25 -4.99
C ASP A 80 6.26 4.30 -3.96
N LEU A 81 6.79 3.18 -4.45
CA LEU A 81 7.25 2.06 -3.64
C LEU A 81 8.76 1.90 -3.80
N THR A 82 9.48 1.64 -2.71
CA THR A 82 10.91 1.36 -2.75
C THR A 82 11.29 0.30 -1.73
N TRP A 83 12.11 -0.68 -2.13
CA TRP A 83 12.67 -1.69 -1.24
C TRP A 83 14.07 -2.08 -1.73
N GLY A 84 15.08 -1.99 -0.85
CA GLY A 84 16.46 -2.17 -1.28
C GLY A 84 16.85 -1.20 -2.41
N ALA A 85 17.24 -1.74 -3.57
CA ALA A 85 17.54 -0.97 -4.78
C ALA A 85 16.39 -0.97 -5.82
N HIS A 86 15.24 -1.53 -5.47
CA HIS A 86 14.09 -1.74 -6.36
C HIS A 86 13.02 -0.69 -6.12
N HIS A 87 12.25 -0.41 -7.16
CA HIS A 87 11.14 0.53 -7.10
C HIS A 87 9.97 -0.01 -7.93
N ASP A 88 8.76 0.40 -7.57
CA ASP A 88 7.56 0.18 -8.40
C ASP A 88 6.55 1.28 -8.05
N HIS A 89 5.49 1.37 -8.82
CA HIS A 89 4.41 2.32 -8.58
C HIS A 89 3.07 1.63 -8.77
N LEU A 90 2.09 1.92 -7.91
CA LEU A 90 0.71 1.48 -8.10
C LEU A 90 -0.29 2.42 -7.45
N GLN A 91 -1.56 2.24 -7.79
CA GLN A 91 -2.66 2.94 -7.15
C GLN A 91 -3.50 2.01 -6.27
N LEU A 92 -3.93 2.51 -5.11
CA LEU A 92 -4.87 1.84 -4.21
C LEU A 92 -6.07 2.76 -3.92
N GLY A 93 -7.26 2.16 -3.85
CA GLY A 93 -8.47 2.84 -3.39
C GLY A 93 -8.73 2.57 -1.91
N TYR A 94 -9.04 3.62 -1.16
CA TYR A 94 -9.61 3.55 0.19
C TYR A 94 -11.07 4.02 0.12
N ALA A 95 -12.00 3.20 0.60
CA ALA A 95 -13.41 3.55 0.73
C ALA A 95 -13.66 4.41 1.98
N GLU A 96 -14.81 5.08 2.00
CA GLU A 96 -15.34 5.71 3.22
C GLU A 96 -15.59 4.64 4.29
N GLY A 97 -15.14 4.91 5.51
CA GLY A 97 -15.26 4.03 6.69
C GLY A 97 -16.53 4.20 7.51
#